data_AF-A0AAU3SQC9-F1
#
_entry.id   AF-A0AAU3SQC9-F1
#
_cell.length_a   1.000
_cell.length_b   1.000
_cell.length_c   1.000
_cell.angle_alpha   90.00
_cell.angle_beta   90.00
_cell.angle_gamma   90.00
#
_symmetry.space_group_name_H-M   'P 1'
#
loop_
_entity.id
_entity.type
_entity.pdbx_description
1 polymer ?
#
loop_
_entity_poly.entity_id
_entity_poly.type
_entity_poly.pdbx_seq_one_letter_code
_entity_poly.pdbx_strand_id
1 'polypeptide(L)'
;MSEAVDAAQFAFELGWKLRGLEAALGCGGWKRRGMGLSVRVQYDEDSGQWTAVGDDGDRRERRSAGTADEAGALVHEAFGLTARRPLPPLPPGRQRFTLIHCPFGEHPGFDDPRYEGLKARPPEGCVVEDVGGYFGLRCERPGARLLDAVAETCRGIRAEHGLLMSDLGIEKLWEWSQDGADGWGAEIVGQLLLMAAERGPKLGYTTDDLARFLRTAAG
;
A
#
# COMPACT_ATOMS: atom_id res chain seq x y z
N MET A 1 -21.94 3.06 -38.12
CA MET A 1 -20.53 3.29 -38.50
C MET A 1 -19.94 4.17 -37.42
N SER A 2 -19.29 3.54 -36.46
CA SER A 2 -18.83 4.16 -35.21
C SER A 2 -17.50 4.86 -35.46
N GLU A 3 -17.45 6.16 -35.18
CA GLU A 3 -16.19 6.90 -35.15
C GLU A 3 -15.28 6.30 -34.07
N ALA A 4 -14.08 5.93 -34.48
CA ALA A 4 -13.01 5.54 -33.58
C ALA A 4 -12.57 6.80 -32.83
N VAL A 5 -12.85 6.85 -31.53
CA VAL A 5 -12.29 7.88 -30.65
C VAL A 5 -10.77 7.68 -30.67
N ASP A 6 -10.08 8.67 -31.23
CA ASP A 6 -8.65 8.66 -31.49
C ASP A 6 -7.89 8.50 -30.17
N ALA A 7 -7.09 7.44 -30.07
CA ALA A 7 -6.26 7.14 -28.89
C ALA A 7 -5.30 8.30 -28.55
N ALA A 8 -4.98 9.15 -29.54
CA ALA A 8 -4.21 10.38 -29.32
C ALA A 8 -4.98 11.43 -28.50
N GLN A 9 -6.31 11.51 -28.65
CA GLN A 9 -7.15 12.46 -27.93
C GLN A 9 -7.35 12.04 -26.46
N PHE A 10 -7.45 10.74 -26.19
CA PHE A 10 -7.51 10.19 -24.82
C PHE A 10 -6.17 10.35 -24.07
N ALA A 11 -5.04 10.16 -24.76
CA ALA A 11 -3.71 10.40 -24.19
C ALA A 11 -3.45 11.89 -23.90
N PHE A 12 -4.01 12.80 -24.72
CA PHE A 12 -3.92 14.25 -24.51
C PHE A 12 -4.74 14.73 -23.31
N GLU A 13 -5.96 14.23 -23.13
CA GLU A 13 -6.84 14.52 -21.97
C GLU A 13 -6.25 14.04 -20.64
N LEU A 14 -5.67 12.82 -20.60
CA LEU A 14 -4.94 12.30 -19.43
C LEU A 14 -3.67 13.11 -19.14
N GLY A 15 -2.93 13.51 -20.18
CA GLY A 15 -1.75 14.35 -20.05
C GLY A 15 -2.06 15.75 -19.49
N TRP A 16 -3.21 16.33 -19.87
CA TRP A 16 -3.66 17.63 -19.35
C TRP A 16 -4.13 17.55 -17.89
N LYS A 17 -4.89 16.51 -17.51
CA LYS A 17 -5.33 16.31 -16.12
C LYS A 17 -4.17 16.04 -15.15
N LEU A 18 -3.12 15.33 -15.59
CA LEU A 18 -1.92 15.10 -14.79
C LEU A 18 -1.07 16.37 -14.61
N ARG A 19 -0.96 17.23 -15.64
CA ARG A 19 -0.31 18.55 -15.50
C ARG A 19 -1.13 19.53 -14.66
N GLY A 20 -2.47 19.43 -14.67
CA GLY A 20 -3.34 20.18 -13.77
C GLY A 20 -3.11 19.83 -12.29
N LEU A 21 -2.81 18.55 -12.01
CA LEU A 21 -2.44 18.08 -10.68
C LEU A 21 -1.04 18.58 -10.25
N GLU A 22 -0.06 18.58 -11.18
CA GLU A 22 1.26 19.17 -10.93
C GLU A 22 1.21 20.69 -10.72
N ALA A 23 0.28 21.40 -11.38
CA ALA A 23 0.07 22.83 -11.18
C ALA A 23 -0.67 23.16 -9.88
N ALA A 24 -1.62 22.31 -9.46
CA ALA A 24 -2.30 22.44 -8.16
C ALA A 24 -1.36 22.14 -6.98
N LEU A 25 -0.37 21.26 -7.18
CA LEU A 25 0.72 21.00 -6.24
C LEU A 25 1.88 22.01 -6.38
N GLY A 26 1.88 22.84 -7.42
CA GLY A 26 2.99 23.70 -7.84
C GLY A 26 2.92 25.18 -7.44
N CYS A 27 1.84 25.63 -6.77
CA CYS A 27 1.69 27.05 -6.40
C CYS A 27 1.75 27.26 -4.89
N GLY A 28 2.98 27.27 -4.37
CA GLY A 28 3.31 27.67 -3.00
C GLY A 28 4.80 27.80 -2.83
N GLY A 29 5.40 28.86 -3.38
CA GLY A 29 6.84 29.10 -3.34
C GLY A 29 7.38 29.24 -1.91
N TRP A 30 8.01 28.18 -1.39
CA TRP A 30 8.93 28.22 -0.27
C TRP A 30 10.25 27.55 -0.69
N LYS A 31 11.27 28.34 -1.01
CA LYS A 31 12.65 27.86 -1.01
C LYS A 31 13.05 27.56 0.44
N ARG A 32 12.90 26.30 0.91
CA ARG A 32 13.59 25.81 2.11
C ARG A 32 14.99 25.37 1.72
N ARG A 33 16.02 25.91 2.39
CA ARG A 33 17.32 25.22 2.51
C ARG A 33 17.08 23.93 3.31
N GLY A 34 17.73 22.82 2.92
CA GLY A 34 17.59 21.50 3.55
C GLY A 34 16.66 20.55 2.79
N MET A 35 17.00 20.22 1.54
CA MET A 35 16.34 19.11 0.83
C MET A 35 16.69 17.80 1.50
N GLY A 36 15.69 16.93 1.68
CA GLY A 36 15.73 15.74 2.52
C GLY A 36 16.90 14.78 2.27
N LEU A 37 17.10 13.92 3.26
CA LEU A 37 18.16 12.93 3.31
C LEU A 37 18.32 12.16 1.98
N SER A 38 19.46 12.34 1.33
CA SER A 38 19.88 11.51 0.20
C SER A 38 20.65 10.30 0.71
N VAL A 39 20.22 9.09 0.37
CA VAL A 39 20.90 7.84 0.76
C VAL A 39 21.45 7.16 -0.49
N ARG A 40 22.75 6.87 -0.49
CA ARG A 40 23.41 6.07 -1.53
C ARG A 40 23.95 4.80 -0.91
N VAL A 41 23.65 3.66 -1.50
CA VAL A 41 24.09 2.34 -1.02
C VAL A 41 25.01 1.72 -2.06
N GLN A 42 26.15 1.21 -1.62
CA GLN A 42 27.14 0.55 -2.47
C GLN A 42 27.65 -0.72 -1.79
N TYR A 43 27.97 -1.74 -2.58
CA TYR A 43 28.64 -2.93 -2.08
C TYR A 43 30.15 -2.67 -2.05
N ASP A 44 30.78 -3.02 -0.93
CA ASP A 44 32.22 -2.89 -0.71
C ASP A 44 32.82 -4.30 -0.77
N GLU A 45 33.59 -4.57 -1.83
CA GLU A 45 34.14 -5.90 -2.12
C GLU A 45 35.22 -6.33 -1.12
N ASP A 46 35.95 -5.38 -0.52
CA ASP A 46 37.04 -5.65 0.41
C ASP A 46 36.51 -6.10 1.79
N SER A 47 35.41 -5.50 2.23
CA SER A 47 34.76 -5.83 3.51
C SER A 47 33.66 -6.89 3.39
N GLY A 48 33.18 -7.16 2.17
CA GLY A 48 32.02 -8.02 1.93
C GLY A 48 30.72 -7.47 2.50
N GLN A 49 30.64 -6.15 2.71
CA GLN A 49 29.51 -5.47 3.34
C GLN A 49 28.90 -4.43 2.40
N TRP A 50 27.63 -4.12 2.64
CA TRP A 50 26.97 -2.98 2.03
C TRP A 50 27.21 -1.74 2.87
N THR A 51 27.65 -0.66 2.24
CA THR A 51 27.86 0.64 2.86
C THR A 51 26.85 1.65 2.32
N ALA A 52 26.06 2.22 3.22
CA ALA A 52 25.16 3.32 2.91
C ALA A 52 25.76 4.65 3.40
N VAL A 53 25.64 5.69 2.59
CA VAL A 53 26.03 7.06 2.92
C VAL A 53 24.80 7.94 2.80
N GLY A 54 24.40 8.54 3.92
CA GLY A 54 23.34 9.53 4.00
C GLY A 54 23.89 10.94 4.05
N ASP A 55 23.27 11.87 3.34
CA ASP A 55 23.64 13.30 3.32
C ASP A 55 22.36 14.16 3.25
N ASP A 56 22.14 15.01 4.25
CA ASP A 56 21.01 15.97 4.31
C ASP A 56 21.43 17.42 3.94
N GLY A 57 22.67 17.61 3.48
CA GLY A 57 23.27 18.90 3.14
C GLY A 57 24.04 19.55 4.29
N ASP A 58 23.78 19.17 5.55
CA ASP A 58 24.44 19.69 6.74
C ASP A 58 25.30 18.63 7.44
N ARG A 59 24.85 17.37 7.39
CA ARG A 59 25.49 16.20 8.00
C ARG A 59 25.59 15.06 7.00
N ARG A 60 26.70 14.34 7.08
CA ARG A 60 26.93 13.11 6.33
C ARG A 60 27.21 11.95 7.28
N GLU A 61 26.42 10.89 7.18
CA GLU A 61 26.58 9.65 7.96
C GLU A 61 26.93 8.50 7.03
N ARG A 62 27.80 7.60 7.50
CA ARG A 62 28.13 6.35 6.81
C ARG A 62 27.87 5.17 7.74
N ARG A 63 27.14 4.17 7.25
CA ARG A 63 26.86 2.93 7.98
C ARG A 63 27.07 1.73 7.07
N SER A 64 27.60 0.65 7.62
CA SER A 64 27.81 -0.60 6.90
C SER A 64 27.04 -1.73 7.56
N ALA A 65 26.51 -2.65 6.75
CA ALA A 65 25.78 -3.82 7.21
C ALA A 65 25.92 -4.99 6.22
N GLY A 66 25.46 -6.18 6.63
CA GLY A 66 25.47 -7.37 5.76
C GLY A 66 24.51 -7.31 4.57
N THR A 67 23.56 -6.37 4.56
CA THR A 67 22.58 -6.18 3.48
C THR A 67 22.42 -4.70 3.13
N ALA A 68 22.04 -4.42 1.88
CA ALA A 68 21.82 -3.05 1.39
C ALA A 68 20.74 -2.32 2.20
N ASP A 69 19.64 -3.02 2.49
CA ASP A 69 18.51 -2.45 3.21
C ASP A 69 18.84 -2.16 4.68
N GLU A 70 19.64 -3.01 5.33
CA GLU A 70 20.09 -2.75 6.71
C GLU A 70 21.07 -1.57 6.74
N ALA A 71 21.96 -1.46 5.77
CA ALA A 71 22.86 -0.32 5.67
C ALA A 71 22.07 0.99 5.49
N GLY A 72 21.08 0.99 4.60
CA GLY A 72 20.16 2.12 4.41
C GLY A 72 19.37 2.45 5.68
N ALA A 73 18.85 1.43 6.36
CA ALA A 73 18.10 1.59 7.60
C ALA A 73 18.93 2.26 8.70
N LEU A 74 20.16 1.80 8.91
CA LEU A 74 21.08 2.40 9.89
C LEU A 74 21.38 3.87 9.58
N VAL A 75 21.48 4.23 8.30
CA VAL A 75 21.61 5.63 7.89
C VAL A 75 20.36 6.42 8.26
N HIS A 76 19.16 5.96 7.89
CA HIS A 76 17.91 6.62 8.27
C HIS A 76 17.78 6.81 9.78
N GLU A 77 18.09 5.78 10.58
CA GLU A 77 18.11 5.85 12.04
C GLU A 77 19.13 6.86 12.58
N ALA A 78 20.32 6.96 11.96
CA ALA A 78 21.33 7.96 12.33
C ALA A 78 20.84 9.40 12.07
N PHE A 79 19.94 9.59 11.11
CA PHE A 79 19.26 10.86 10.86
C PHE A 79 17.99 11.06 11.71
N GLY A 80 17.69 10.16 12.65
CA GLY A 80 16.52 10.23 13.51
C GLY A 80 15.22 9.88 12.80
N LEU A 81 15.29 9.24 11.63
CA LEU A 81 14.14 8.78 10.87
C LEU A 81 13.84 7.32 11.21
N THR A 82 12.55 6.96 11.27
CA THR A 82 12.13 5.57 11.39
C THR A 82 12.49 4.82 10.11
N ALA A 83 13.45 3.90 10.20
CA ALA A 83 13.84 3.08 9.07
C ALA A 83 12.91 1.88 8.88
N ARG A 84 12.46 1.66 7.64
CA ARG A 84 11.79 0.41 7.26
C ARG A 84 12.84 -0.65 6.98
N ARG A 85 13.09 -1.56 7.92
CA ARG A 85 13.85 -2.79 7.65
C ARG A 85 12.98 -3.77 6.87
N PRO A 86 13.52 -4.49 5.86
CA PRO A 86 12.83 -5.62 5.27
C PRO A 86 12.62 -6.66 6.36
N LEU A 87 11.37 -7.05 6.55
CA LEU A 87 11.05 -8.11 7.47
C LEU A 87 11.66 -9.42 6.97
N PRO A 88 12.08 -10.34 7.87
CA PRO A 88 12.65 -11.61 7.47
C PRO A 88 11.72 -12.37 6.53
N PRO A 89 12.28 -13.15 5.57
CA PRO A 89 11.50 -13.90 4.60
C PRO A 89 10.59 -14.89 5.32
N LEU A 90 9.37 -15.02 4.83
CA LEU A 90 8.41 -15.97 5.41
C LEU A 90 8.77 -17.41 5.02
N PRO A 91 8.38 -18.39 5.85
CA PRO A 91 8.34 -19.78 5.44
C PRO A 91 7.52 -19.96 4.15
N PRO A 92 7.87 -20.91 3.27
CA PRO A 92 7.08 -21.23 2.09
C PRO A 92 5.60 -21.50 2.43
N GLY A 93 4.68 -20.99 1.60
CA GLY A 93 3.24 -21.16 1.79
C GLY A 93 2.62 -20.26 2.88
N ARG A 94 3.37 -19.30 3.41
CA ARG A 94 2.81 -18.19 4.22
C ARG A 94 2.84 -16.88 3.45
N GLN A 95 1.86 -16.04 3.73
CA GLN A 95 1.68 -14.73 3.13
C GLN A 95 1.69 -13.67 4.24
N ARG A 96 2.38 -12.54 3.99
CA ARG A 96 2.40 -11.38 4.88
C ARG A 96 1.62 -10.25 4.23
N PHE A 97 0.70 -9.64 4.97
CA PHE A 97 -0.08 -8.50 4.51
C PHE A 97 -0.61 -7.67 5.67
N THR A 98 -1.02 -6.44 5.37
CA THR A 98 -1.76 -5.58 6.28
C THR A 98 -3.20 -5.50 5.79
N LEU A 99 -4.17 -5.47 6.71
CA LEU A 99 -5.57 -5.15 6.43
C LEU A 99 -5.98 -3.96 7.28
N ILE A 100 -6.66 -2.99 6.69
CA ILE A 100 -7.19 -1.82 7.38
C ILE A 100 -8.69 -1.75 7.14
N HIS A 101 -9.43 -1.45 8.20
CA HIS A 101 -10.86 -1.15 8.09
C HIS A 101 -11.04 0.34 7.86
N CYS A 102 -11.09 0.75 6.59
CA CYS A 102 -11.29 2.13 6.17
C CYS A 102 -12.62 2.21 5.40
N PRO A 103 -13.78 2.23 6.10
CA PRO A 103 -15.08 2.26 5.45
C PRO A 103 -15.23 3.58 4.72
N PHE A 104 -15.75 3.54 3.50
CA PHE A 104 -15.90 4.75 2.72
C PHE A 104 -16.89 5.72 3.41
N GLY A 105 -16.52 6.99 3.56
CA GLY A 105 -17.38 8.04 4.14
C GLY A 105 -17.44 8.07 5.67
N GLU A 106 -16.82 7.11 6.34
CA GLU A 106 -16.71 7.04 7.79
C GLU A 106 -15.23 6.99 8.19
N HIS A 107 -14.86 7.61 9.30
CA HIS A 107 -13.49 7.60 9.82
C HIS A 107 -13.48 7.08 11.27
N PRO A 108 -13.89 5.82 11.51
CA PRO A 108 -13.84 5.24 12.84
C PRO A 108 -12.39 5.17 13.30
N GLY A 109 -12.10 5.77 14.45
CA GLY A 109 -10.77 5.71 15.04
C GLY A 109 -10.44 4.30 15.55
N PHE A 110 -9.16 4.05 15.78
CA PHE A 110 -8.65 2.78 16.32
C PHE A 110 -9.43 2.24 17.55
N ASP A 111 -9.90 3.14 18.42
CA ASP A 111 -10.63 2.80 19.66
C ASP A 111 -12.15 2.74 19.52
N ASP A 112 -12.70 2.74 18.30
CA ASP A 112 -14.14 2.59 18.09
C ASP A 112 -14.63 1.23 18.67
N PRO A 113 -15.70 1.21 19.49
CA PRO A 113 -16.23 0.01 20.11
C PRO A 113 -16.56 -1.13 19.14
N ARG A 114 -16.78 -0.83 17.85
CA ARG A 114 -17.01 -1.85 16.81
C ARG A 114 -15.83 -2.84 16.68
N TYR A 115 -14.64 -2.45 17.12
CA TYR A 115 -13.44 -3.28 17.03
C TYR A 115 -13.19 -4.16 18.24
N GLU A 116 -13.91 -3.97 19.36
CA GLU A 116 -13.64 -4.68 20.62
C GLU A 116 -13.64 -6.21 20.45
N GLY A 117 -14.61 -6.74 19.68
CA GLY A 117 -14.68 -8.18 19.40
C GLY A 117 -13.46 -8.71 18.64
N LEU A 118 -12.98 -7.94 17.66
CA LEU A 118 -11.83 -8.30 16.82
C LEU A 118 -10.50 -8.05 17.54
N LYS A 119 -10.43 -7.05 18.43
CA LYS A 119 -9.31 -6.82 19.36
C LYS A 119 -9.16 -7.96 20.36
N ALA A 120 -10.28 -8.44 20.92
CA ALA A 120 -10.28 -9.53 21.88
C ALA A 120 -9.92 -10.88 21.24
N ARG A 121 -10.30 -11.10 19.97
CA ARG A 121 -10.08 -12.36 19.26
C ARG A 121 -9.66 -12.10 17.81
N PRO A 122 -8.42 -11.66 17.57
CA PRO A 122 -7.94 -11.48 16.22
C PRO A 122 -7.79 -12.84 15.51
N PRO A 123 -7.93 -12.89 14.18
CA PRO A 123 -7.67 -14.11 13.42
C PRO A 123 -6.27 -14.64 13.70
N GLU A 124 -6.11 -15.97 13.73
CA GLU A 124 -4.81 -16.59 14.01
C GLU A 124 -3.71 -16.03 13.09
N GLY A 125 -2.57 -15.65 13.66
CA GLY A 125 -1.45 -15.07 12.91
C GLY A 125 -1.65 -13.61 12.50
N CYS A 126 -2.70 -12.94 12.97
CA CYS A 126 -2.88 -11.50 12.83
C CYS A 126 -2.67 -10.79 14.17
N VAL A 127 -2.02 -9.63 14.13
CA VAL A 127 -1.79 -8.74 15.26
C VAL A 127 -2.51 -7.43 14.99
N VAL A 128 -3.25 -6.93 15.98
CA VAL A 128 -3.92 -5.63 15.91
C VAL A 128 -2.88 -4.51 15.92
N GLU A 129 -3.10 -3.51 15.08
CA GLU A 129 -2.22 -2.36 14.91
C GLU A 129 -3.03 -1.08 14.70
N ASP A 130 -2.60 0.02 15.31
CA ASP A 130 -3.06 1.37 14.95
C ASP A 130 -2.27 1.84 13.73
N VAL A 131 -2.93 1.92 12.58
CA VAL A 131 -2.33 2.31 11.31
C VAL A 131 -2.78 3.74 11.00
N GLY A 132 -2.02 4.72 11.50
CA GLY A 132 -2.28 6.12 11.21
C GLY A 132 -3.64 6.62 11.74
N GLY A 133 -4.12 6.08 12.85
CA GLY A 133 -5.43 6.38 13.44
C GLY A 133 -6.53 5.41 13.04
N TYR A 134 -6.29 4.55 12.04
CA TYR A 134 -7.24 3.54 11.60
C TYR A 134 -7.00 2.20 12.30
N PHE A 135 -8.07 1.43 12.44
CA PHE A 135 -7.96 0.04 12.86
C PHE A 135 -7.32 -0.81 11.77
N GLY A 136 -6.19 -1.44 12.09
CA GLY A 136 -5.46 -2.33 11.22
C GLY A 136 -5.13 -3.69 11.84
N LEU A 137 -4.81 -4.63 10.97
CA LEU A 137 -4.29 -5.95 11.28
C LEU A 137 -3.03 -6.18 10.46
N ARG A 138 -1.95 -6.59 11.12
CA ARG A 138 -0.76 -7.12 10.46
C ARG A 138 -0.79 -8.64 10.53
N CYS A 139 -0.82 -9.29 9.38
CA CYS A 139 -1.10 -10.71 9.28
C CYS A 139 0.06 -11.49 8.65
N GLU A 140 0.32 -12.68 9.20
CA GLU A 140 1.13 -13.73 8.60
C GLU A 140 0.30 -15.02 8.55
N ARG A 141 -0.31 -15.30 7.39
CA ARG A 141 -1.31 -16.37 7.25
C ARG A 141 -0.85 -17.46 6.29
N PRO A 142 -1.28 -18.72 6.48
CA PRO A 142 -1.11 -19.74 5.46
C PRO A 142 -1.88 -19.34 4.19
N GLY A 143 -1.27 -19.59 3.02
CA GLY A 143 -1.91 -19.36 1.73
C GLY A 143 -0.95 -19.63 0.57
N ALA A 144 -1.45 -20.28 -0.48
CA ALA A 144 -0.68 -20.53 -1.68
C ALA A 144 -0.30 -19.22 -2.39
N ARG A 145 -1.20 -18.23 -2.38
CA ARG A 145 -1.00 -16.90 -2.94
C ARG A 145 -1.53 -15.84 -1.99
N LEU A 146 -1.02 -14.61 -2.14
CA LEU A 146 -1.38 -13.46 -1.31
C LEU A 146 -2.89 -13.20 -1.31
N LEU A 147 -3.52 -13.12 -2.48
CA LEU A 147 -4.94 -12.82 -2.60
C LEU A 147 -5.83 -13.90 -1.97
N ASP A 148 -5.42 -15.17 -2.03
CA ASP A 148 -6.17 -16.26 -1.38
C ASP A 148 -6.15 -16.08 0.16
N ALA A 149 -4.97 -15.78 0.73
CA ALA A 149 -4.81 -15.56 2.17
C ALA A 149 -5.58 -14.32 2.67
N VAL A 150 -5.56 -13.24 1.89
CA VAL A 150 -6.31 -12.01 2.16
C VAL A 150 -7.81 -12.29 2.12
N ALA A 151 -8.32 -12.89 1.05
CA ALA A 151 -9.75 -13.12 0.87
C ALA A 151 -10.33 -14.01 1.99
N GLU A 152 -9.62 -15.07 2.35
CA GLU A 152 -10.02 -15.95 3.46
C GLU A 152 -10.02 -15.24 4.81
N THR A 153 -9.06 -14.35 5.03
CA THR A 153 -9.01 -13.53 6.26
C THR A 153 -10.18 -12.55 6.32
N CYS A 154 -10.47 -11.83 5.22
CA CYS A 154 -11.62 -10.94 5.13
C CYS A 154 -12.95 -11.69 5.32
N ARG A 155 -13.09 -12.87 4.71
CA ARG A 155 -14.26 -13.74 4.88
C ARG A 155 -14.48 -14.11 6.34
N GLY A 156 -13.42 -14.55 7.03
CA GLY A 156 -13.48 -14.91 8.44
C GLY A 156 -13.87 -13.73 9.33
N ILE A 157 -13.22 -12.57 9.12
CA ILE A 157 -13.52 -11.34 9.86
C ILE A 157 -14.99 -10.91 9.66
N ARG A 158 -15.48 -10.96 8.42
CA ARG A 158 -16.89 -10.64 8.13
C ARG A 158 -17.84 -11.62 8.82
N ALA A 159 -17.55 -12.92 8.77
CA ALA A 159 -18.42 -13.94 9.35
C ALA A 159 -18.47 -13.86 10.88
N GLU A 160 -17.36 -13.56 11.55
CA GLU A 160 -17.27 -13.55 13.01
C GLU A 160 -17.58 -12.17 13.63
N HIS A 161 -17.20 -11.08 12.95
CA HIS A 161 -17.27 -9.72 13.50
C HIS A 161 -18.14 -8.76 12.69
N GLY A 162 -18.65 -9.17 11.52
CA GLY A 162 -19.49 -8.32 10.68
C GLY A 162 -18.75 -7.16 10.02
N LEU A 163 -17.41 -7.17 10.01
CA LEU A 163 -16.58 -6.10 9.45
C LEU A 163 -16.08 -6.45 8.04
N LEU A 164 -16.09 -5.46 7.15
CA LEU A 164 -15.50 -5.56 5.81
C LEU A 164 -14.18 -4.80 5.78
N MET A 165 -13.06 -5.54 5.72
CA MET A 165 -11.75 -4.93 5.53
C MET A 165 -11.62 -4.41 4.09
N SER A 166 -11.24 -3.15 3.92
CA SER A 166 -11.33 -2.44 2.63
C SER A 166 -9.98 -2.00 2.06
N ASP A 167 -8.89 -2.11 2.82
CA ASP A 167 -7.58 -1.58 2.40
C ASP A 167 -6.42 -2.51 2.82
N LEU A 168 -5.38 -2.55 2.00
CA LEU A 168 -4.12 -3.30 2.21
C LEU A 168 -2.95 -2.42 2.70
N GLY A 169 -3.23 -1.19 3.13
CA GLY A 169 -2.24 -0.16 3.46
C GLY A 169 -1.70 0.59 2.25
N ILE A 170 -2.51 0.74 1.18
CA ILE A 170 -2.12 1.48 -0.02
C ILE A 170 -2.67 2.90 0.09
N GLU A 171 -1.76 3.85 0.32
CA GLU A 171 -2.08 5.24 0.55
C GLU A 171 -2.82 5.90 -0.65
N LYS A 172 -3.75 6.81 -0.33
CA LYS A 172 -4.51 7.71 -1.22
C LYS A 172 -5.56 7.04 -2.12
N LEU A 173 -6.02 5.85 -1.76
CA LEU A 173 -7.18 5.21 -2.38
C LEU A 173 -8.53 5.70 -1.81
N TRP A 174 -8.57 6.61 -0.85
CA TRP A 174 -9.83 7.02 -0.18
C TRP A 174 -10.43 8.34 -0.70
N GLU A 175 -9.86 8.95 -1.75
CA GLU A 175 -10.36 10.20 -2.35
C GLU A 175 -11.61 10.02 -3.24
N TRP A 176 -12.43 8.99 -2.99
CA TRP A 176 -13.45 8.55 -3.95
C TRP A 176 -14.81 9.25 -3.74
N SER A 177 -15.69 9.18 -4.74
CA SER A 177 -17.00 9.84 -4.78
C SER A 177 -18.14 8.83 -4.54
N GLN A 178 -19.27 9.27 -3.97
CA GLN A 178 -20.50 8.47 -3.78
C GLN A 178 -21.63 8.85 -4.75
N ASP A 179 -21.30 9.38 -5.91
CA ASP A 179 -22.25 9.88 -6.91
C ASP A 179 -22.95 8.76 -7.71
N GLY A 180 -23.08 7.57 -7.12
CA GLY A 180 -23.89 6.48 -7.64
C GLY A 180 -23.19 5.61 -8.70
N ALA A 181 -23.97 4.70 -9.30
CA ALA A 181 -23.47 3.68 -10.23
C ALA A 181 -23.04 4.24 -11.61
N ASP A 182 -23.43 5.48 -11.91
CA ASP A 182 -23.13 6.15 -13.18
C ASP A 182 -22.24 7.40 -12.99
N GLY A 183 -21.73 7.62 -11.78
CA GLY A 183 -20.92 8.79 -11.41
C GLY A 183 -19.41 8.54 -11.41
N TRP A 184 -18.64 9.55 -11.01
CA TRP A 184 -17.18 9.49 -10.85
C TRP A 184 -16.73 8.35 -9.94
N GLY A 185 -17.49 8.03 -8.88
CA GLY A 185 -17.23 6.89 -8.01
C GLY A 185 -17.25 5.56 -8.76
N ALA A 186 -18.18 5.38 -9.70
CA ALA A 186 -18.24 4.20 -10.55
C ALA A 186 -17.06 4.15 -11.55
N GLU A 187 -16.63 5.28 -12.11
CA GLU A 187 -15.44 5.36 -12.95
C GLU A 187 -14.18 4.92 -12.21
N ILE A 188 -14.02 5.32 -10.94
CA ILE A 188 -12.90 4.90 -10.09
C ILE A 188 -12.92 3.38 -9.87
N VAL A 189 -14.08 2.81 -9.53
CA VAL A 189 -14.21 1.34 -9.39
C VAL A 189 -13.84 0.64 -10.69
N GLY A 190 -14.32 1.14 -11.83
CA GLY A 190 -13.96 0.64 -13.16
C GLY A 190 -12.45 0.70 -13.42
N GLN A 191 -11.80 1.82 -13.09
CA GLN A 191 -10.36 2.00 -13.25
C GLN A 191 -9.55 0.98 -12.44
N LEU A 192 -9.93 0.72 -11.18
CA LEU A 192 -9.24 -0.27 -10.34
C LEU A 192 -9.38 -1.68 -10.89
N LEU A 193 -10.57 -2.03 -11.37
CA LEU A 193 -10.83 -3.33 -12.00
C LEU A 193 -10.04 -3.48 -13.31
N LEU A 194 -9.93 -2.44 -14.13
CA LEU A 194 -9.11 -2.43 -15.34
C LEU A 194 -7.63 -2.59 -15.03
N MET A 195 -7.12 -1.87 -14.02
CA MET A 195 -5.74 -2.02 -13.56
C MET A 195 -5.47 -3.42 -13.00
N ALA A 196 -6.41 -3.99 -12.24
CA ALA A 196 -6.32 -5.36 -11.75
C ALA A 196 -6.31 -6.37 -12.90
N ALA A 197 -7.15 -6.19 -13.92
CA ALA A 197 -7.19 -7.05 -15.11
C ALA A 197 -5.90 -6.94 -15.95
N GLU A 198 -5.28 -5.77 -16.03
CA GLU A 198 -4.03 -5.54 -16.78
C GLU A 198 -2.79 -6.09 -16.03
N ARG A 199 -2.74 -5.92 -14.70
CA ARG A 199 -1.58 -6.31 -13.88
C ARG A 199 -1.66 -7.72 -13.33
N GLY A 200 -2.87 -8.22 -13.03
CA GLY A 200 -3.11 -9.54 -12.46
C GLY A 200 -2.41 -10.66 -13.23
N PRO A 201 -2.59 -10.77 -14.56
CA PRO A 201 -1.92 -11.80 -15.36
C PRO A 201 -0.39 -11.71 -15.33
N LYS A 202 0.17 -10.49 -15.28
CA LYS A 202 1.62 -10.27 -15.15
C LYS A 202 2.18 -10.77 -13.82
N LEU A 203 1.32 -10.89 -12.81
CA LEU A 203 1.62 -11.42 -11.48
C LEU A 203 1.17 -12.88 -11.30
N GLY A 204 0.67 -13.53 -12.37
CA GLY A 204 0.21 -14.91 -12.34
C GLY A 204 -1.22 -15.13 -11.83
N TYR A 205 -2.03 -14.06 -11.74
CA TYR A 205 -3.46 -14.16 -11.42
C TYR A 205 -4.31 -14.19 -12.68
N THR A 206 -5.23 -15.14 -12.76
CA THR A 206 -6.25 -15.18 -13.82
C THR A 206 -7.44 -14.28 -13.47
N THR A 207 -8.26 -13.92 -14.46
CA THR A 207 -9.53 -13.21 -14.21
C THR A 207 -10.44 -13.99 -13.26
N ASP A 208 -10.43 -15.33 -13.32
CA ASP A 208 -11.19 -16.18 -12.40
C ASP A 208 -10.67 -16.08 -10.96
N ASP A 209 -9.37 -15.90 -10.76
CA ASP A 209 -8.79 -15.66 -9.44
C ASP A 209 -9.21 -14.29 -8.90
N LEU A 210 -9.22 -13.25 -9.73
CA LEU A 210 -9.69 -11.92 -9.34
C LEU A 210 -11.18 -11.93 -8.98
N ALA A 211 -12.01 -12.58 -9.81
CA ALA A 211 -13.44 -12.72 -9.53
C ALA A 211 -13.68 -13.55 -8.25
N ARG A 212 -12.90 -14.62 -8.03
CA ARG A 212 -12.96 -15.41 -6.79
C ARG A 212 -12.56 -14.58 -5.57
N PHE A 213 -11.51 -13.78 -5.69
CA PHE A 213 -11.11 -12.85 -4.63
C PHE A 213 -12.27 -11.94 -4.22
N LEU A 214 -12.94 -11.30 -5.18
CA LEU A 214 -14.08 -10.43 -4.90
C LEU A 214 -15.23 -11.17 -4.19
N ARG A 215 -15.64 -12.33 -4.70
CA ARG A 215 -16.70 -13.15 -4.09
C ARG A 215 -16.34 -13.60 -2.66
N THR A 216 -15.11 -14.05 -2.44
CA THR A 216 -14.70 -14.53 -1.11
C THR A 216 -14.52 -13.36 -0.13
N ALA A 217 -13.81 -12.31 -0.54
CA ALA A 217 -13.45 -11.18 0.31
C ALA A 217 -14.63 -10.27 0.63
N ALA A 218 -15.57 -10.05 -0.29
CA ALA A 218 -16.73 -9.17 -0.07
C ALA A 218 -18.03 -9.93 0.26
N GLY A 219 -18.23 -11.14 -0.29
CA GLY A 219 -19.45 -11.94 -0.14
C GLY A 219 -20.31 -11.91 -1.39
#